data_AF-A0A7L1N843-F1
#
_entry.id   AF-A0A7L1N843-F1
#
_cell.length_a   1.000
_cell.length_b   1.000
_cell.length_c   1.000
_cell.angle_alpha   90.00
_cell.angle_beta   90.00
_cell.angle_gamma   90.00
#
_symmetry.space_group_name_H-M   'P 1'
#
loop_
_entity.id
_entity.type
_entity.pdbx_description
1 polymer ?
#
loop_
_entity_poly.entity_id
_entity_poly.type
_entity_poly.pdbx_seq_one_letter_code
_entity_poly.pdbx_strand_id
1 'polypeptide(L)'
;RKVKAHCAEPFTEYWTCIDYCNLQELRRCRKQQAAFDECVLDKLGWVRPDLGELSKVTKVKTDRPLPENPYHSRERPEPNPPIDGDLKPAAYGSRFFFWNW
;
A
#
# COMPACT_ATOMS: atom_id res chain seq x y z
N ARG A 1 -16.13 -18.05 11.73
CA ARG A 1 -16.99 -19.20 12.14
C ARG A 1 -18.03 -19.60 11.08
N LYS A 2 -18.62 -18.67 10.30
CA LYS A 2 -19.65 -18.98 9.29
C LYS A 2 -19.23 -20.06 8.27
N VAL A 3 -18.02 -19.98 7.72
CA VAL A 3 -17.50 -20.99 6.79
C VAL A 3 -17.49 -22.40 7.40
N LYS A 4 -17.03 -22.54 8.66
CA LYS A 4 -17.03 -23.82 9.38
C LYS A 4 -18.45 -24.39 9.59
N ALA A 5 -19.46 -23.55 9.70
CA ALA A 5 -20.84 -24.00 9.90
C ALA A 5 -21.52 -24.45 8.59
N HIS A 6 -21.18 -23.84 7.45
CA HIS A 6 -21.92 -24.03 6.20
C HIS A 6 -21.13 -24.75 5.09
N CYS A 7 -19.82 -24.52 4.99
CA CYS A 7 -18.96 -24.94 3.87
C CYS A 7 -17.62 -25.52 4.35
N ALA A 8 -17.62 -26.27 5.47
CA ALA A 8 -16.39 -26.78 6.07
C ALA A 8 -15.63 -27.78 5.17
N GLU A 9 -16.34 -28.75 4.58
CA GLU A 9 -15.72 -29.76 3.71
C GLU A 9 -15.12 -29.18 2.42
N PRO A 10 -15.86 -28.43 1.57
CA PRO A 10 -15.28 -27.87 0.34
C PRO A 10 -14.16 -26.88 0.63
N PHE A 11 -14.24 -26.14 1.75
CA PHE A 11 -13.13 -25.32 2.21
C PHE A 11 -11.91 -26.16 2.59
N THR A 12 -12.12 -27.29 3.27
CA THR A 12 -11.05 -28.20 3.70
C THR A 12 -10.29 -28.77 2.51
N GLU A 13 -11.02 -29.24 1.50
CA GLU A 13 -10.43 -29.76 0.26
C GLU A 13 -9.67 -28.68 -0.51
N TYR A 14 -10.22 -27.47 -0.60
CA TYR A 14 -9.58 -26.35 -1.28
C TYR A 14 -8.27 -25.93 -0.61
N TRP A 15 -8.26 -25.72 0.71
CA TRP A 15 -7.03 -25.32 1.39
C TRP A 15 -6.00 -26.45 1.38
N THR A 16 -6.41 -27.71 1.51
CA THR A 16 -5.49 -28.86 1.45
C THR A 16 -4.78 -28.93 0.09
N CYS A 17 -5.49 -28.64 -1.01
CA CYS A 17 -4.88 -28.54 -2.34
C CYS A 17 -3.86 -27.40 -2.43
N ILE A 18 -4.18 -26.22 -1.87
CA ILE A 18 -3.27 -25.07 -1.88
C ILE A 18 -2.01 -25.38 -1.07
N ASP A 19 -2.17 -25.98 0.10
CA ASP A 19 -1.09 -26.30 1.03
C ASP A 19 -0.10 -27.31 0.45
N TYR A 20 -0.59 -28.23 -0.39
CA TYR A 20 0.27 -29.16 -1.12
C TYR A 20 1.26 -28.48 -2.08
N CYS A 21 0.96 -27.25 -2.53
CA CYS A 21 1.82 -26.53 -3.46
C CYS A 21 2.87 -25.71 -2.69
N ASN A 22 4.17 -25.93 -2.95
CA ASN A 22 5.28 -25.23 -2.28
C ASN A 22 5.17 -23.69 -2.27
N LEU A 23 4.56 -23.10 -3.31
CA LEU A 23 4.36 -21.64 -3.44
C LEU A 23 2.89 -21.22 -3.25
N GLN A 24 2.01 -22.15 -2.86
CA GLN A 24 0.58 -21.91 -2.67
C GLN A 24 -0.09 -21.27 -3.90
N GLU A 25 0.30 -21.74 -5.10
CA GLU A 25 -0.17 -21.17 -6.36
C GLU A 25 -1.67 -21.44 -6.60
N LEU A 26 -2.50 -20.40 -6.50
CA LEU A 26 -3.96 -20.48 -6.67
C LEU A 26 -4.41 -21.09 -8.01
N ARG A 27 -3.57 -20.99 -9.05
CA ARG A 27 -3.86 -21.54 -10.40
C ARG A 27 -3.97 -23.06 -10.44
N ARG A 28 -3.39 -23.78 -9.47
CA ARG A 28 -3.37 -25.26 -9.45
C ARG A 28 -4.65 -25.87 -8.88
N CYS A 29 -5.42 -25.11 -8.10
CA CYS A 29 -6.58 -25.60 -7.33
C CYS A 29 -7.91 -24.99 -7.78
N ARG A 30 -8.06 -24.66 -9.07
CA ARG A 30 -9.26 -23.96 -9.60
C ARG A 30 -10.55 -24.78 -9.50
N LYS A 31 -10.47 -26.11 -9.55
CA LYS A 31 -11.65 -26.99 -9.42
C LYS A 31 -12.22 -26.94 -8.01
N GLN A 32 -11.36 -27.10 -7.01
CA GLN A 32 -11.73 -27.00 -5.60
C GLN A 32 -12.15 -25.57 -5.24
N GLN A 33 -11.52 -24.56 -5.85
CA GLN A 33 -11.95 -23.17 -5.69
C GLN A 33 -13.39 -22.96 -6.18
N ALA A 34 -13.74 -23.44 -7.37
CA ALA A 34 -15.09 -23.31 -7.90
C ALA A 34 -16.14 -23.95 -6.98
N ALA A 35 -15.86 -25.16 -6.47
CA ALA A 35 -16.76 -25.85 -5.53
C ALA A 35 -16.91 -25.08 -4.20
N PHE A 36 -15.83 -24.48 -3.69
CA PHE A 36 -15.89 -23.66 -2.49
C PHE A 36 -16.65 -22.35 -2.72
N ASP A 37 -16.34 -21.64 -3.81
CA ASP A 37 -16.98 -20.38 -4.18
C ASP A 37 -18.49 -20.59 -4.41
N GLU A 38 -18.90 -21.71 -5.05
CA GLU A 38 -20.30 -22.11 -5.24
C GLU A 38 -21.02 -22.35 -3.90
N CYS A 39 -20.42 -23.13 -2.99
CA CYS A 39 -21.02 -23.36 -1.66
C CYS A 39 -21.23 -22.04 -0.88
N VAL A 40 -20.26 -21.14 -0.97
CA VAL A 40 -20.30 -19.85 -0.28
C VAL A 40 -21.32 -18.91 -0.92
N LEU A 41 -21.43 -18.91 -2.25
CA LEU A 41 -22.44 -18.15 -2.97
C LEU A 41 -23.84 -18.61 -2.57
N ASP A 42 -24.09 -19.93 -2.58
CA ASP A 42 -25.42 -20.49 -2.32
C ASP A 42 -25.86 -20.33 -0.85
N LYS A 43 -24.96 -20.58 0.11
CA LYS A 43 -25.31 -20.60 1.54
C LYS A 43 -25.13 -19.25 2.24
N LEU A 44 -24.22 -18.40 1.76
CA LEU A 44 -23.86 -17.13 2.41
C LEU A 44 -24.07 -15.91 1.52
N GLY A 45 -24.30 -16.09 0.21
CA GLY A 45 -24.51 -15.00 -0.73
C GLY A 45 -23.27 -14.16 -1.00
N TRP A 46 -22.06 -14.65 -0.69
CA TRP A 46 -20.84 -13.87 -0.92
C TRP A 46 -20.37 -14.08 -2.36
N VAL A 47 -20.39 -13.00 -3.13
CA VAL A 47 -19.83 -12.97 -4.48
C VAL A 47 -18.32 -12.75 -4.37
N ARG A 48 -17.54 -13.58 -5.07
CA ARG A 48 -16.09 -13.43 -5.14
C ARG A 48 -15.74 -12.13 -5.88
N PRO A 49 -14.92 -11.24 -5.31
CA PRO A 49 -14.51 -10.02 -5.97
C PRO A 49 -13.74 -10.28 -7.27
N ASP A 50 -13.96 -9.40 -8.23
CA ASP A 50 -13.27 -9.44 -9.52
C ASP A 50 -11.81 -8.97 -9.40
N LEU A 51 -11.03 -9.27 -10.45
CA LEU A 51 -9.63 -8.84 -10.51
C LEU A 51 -9.54 -7.31 -10.46
N GLY A 52 -8.79 -6.81 -9.47
CA GLY A 52 -8.55 -5.39 -9.28
C GLY A 52 -9.53 -4.70 -8.34
N GLU A 53 -10.62 -5.35 -7.90
CA GLU A 53 -11.53 -4.75 -6.92
C GLU A 53 -10.86 -4.53 -5.56
N LEU A 54 -10.10 -5.52 -5.10
CA LEU A 54 -9.38 -5.47 -3.83
C LEU A 54 -8.17 -4.53 -3.83
N SER A 55 -7.69 -4.12 -5.01
CA SER A 55 -6.57 -3.16 -5.13
C SER A 55 -7.02 -1.71 -5.22
N LYS A 56 -8.32 -1.43 -5.25
CA LYS A 56 -8.85 -0.06 -5.26
C LYS A 56 -8.59 0.61 -3.91
N VAL A 57 -8.20 1.89 -3.93
CA VAL A 57 -8.03 2.68 -2.70
C VAL A 57 -9.40 2.96 -2.10
N THR A 58 -9.67 2.41 -0.91
CA THR A 58 -10.92 2.61 -0.20
C THR A 58 -10.83 3.80 0.76
N LYS A 59 -11.95 4.52 0.91
CA LYS A 59 -12.08 5.59 1.91
C LYS A 59 -12.73 5.00 3.16
N VAL A 60 -12.05 5.07 4.30
CA VAL A 60 -12.54 4.53 5.56
C VAL A 60 -12.93 5.67 6.49
N LYS A 61 -14.20 5.69 6.93
CA LYS A 61 -14.67 6.63 7.95
C LYS A 61 -14.28 6.10 9.33
N THR A 62 -13.64 6.93 10.14
CA THR A 62 -13.26 6.59 11.52
C THR A 62 -13.60 7.73 12.46
N ASP A 63 -14.06 7.42 13.67
CA ASP A 63 -14.38 8.42 14.70
C ASP A 63 -13.14 8.89 15.48
N ARG A 64 -12.05 8.11 15.45
CA ARG A 64 -10.79 8.48 16.10
C ARG A 64 -10.16 9.71 15.42
N PRO A 65 -9.53 10.61 16.18
CA PRO A 65 -8.86 11.78 15.62
C PRO A 65 -7.63 11.37 14.78
N LEU A 66 -7.26 12.22 13.82
CA LEU A 66 -6.04 12.07 13.04
C LEU A 66 -4.81 12.35 13.93
N PRO A 67 -3.79 11.48 13.98
CA PRO A 67 -2.58 11.76 14.74
C PRO A 67 -1.81 12.95 14.14
N GLU A 68 -1.56 14.00 14.95
CA GLU A 68 -0.81 15.19 14.50
C GLU A 68 0.69 14.90 14.28
N ASN A 69 1.31 14.16 15.19
CA ASN A 69 2.71 13.75 15.10
C ASN A 69 2.86 12.23 15.28
N PRO A 70 2.58 11.43 14.24
CA PRO A 70 2.56 9.96 14.35
C PRO A 70 3.94 9.35 14.64
N TYR A 71 5.02 10.06 14.31
CA TYR A 71 6.40 9.58 14.48
C TYR A 71 7.08 10.14 15.73
N HIS A 72 6.40 10.98 16.51
CA HIS A 72 7.01 11.76 17.58
C HIS A 72 8.27 12.51 17.11
N SER A 73 8.23 13.08 15.90
CA SER A 73 9.36 13.81 15.33
C SER A 73 9.63 15.09 16.11
N ARG A 74 10.91 15.39 16.32
CA ARG A 74 11.37 16.70 16.81
C ARG A 74 11.15 17.79 15.77
N GLU A 75 11.25 19.04 16.20
CA GLU A 75 11.22 20.19 15.31
C GLU A 75 12.33 20.10 14.25
N ARG A 76 12.02 20.56 13.04
CA ARG A 76 12.98 20.61 11.93
C ARG A 76 13.97 21.75 12.20
N PRO A 77 15.27 21.60 11.88
CA PRO A 77 16.21 22.70 11.93
C PRO A 77 15.76 23.88 11.05
N GLU A 78 16.14 25.09 11.46
CA GLU A 78 15.89 26.30 10.69
C GLU A 78 16.57 26.22 9.32
N PRO A 79 15.90 26.70 8.25
CA PRO A 79 16.51 26.76 6.93
C PRO A 79 17.59 27.84 6.90
N ASN A 80 18.60 27.65 6.04
CA ASN A 80 19.53 28.74 5.73
C ASN A 80 18.75 29.92 5.13
N PRO A 81 19.13 31.17 5.45
CA PRO A 81 18.46 32.33 4.89
C PRO A 81 18.59 32.33 3.35
N PRO A 82 17.50 32.62 2.62
CA PRO A 82 17.60 32.78 1.17
C PRO A 82 18.47 33.99 0.85
N ILE A 83 19.22 33.91 -0.25
CA ILE A 83 19.91 35.08 -0.79
C ILE A 83 18.84 35.90 -1.51
N ASP A 84 18.55 37.09 -0.98
CA ASP A 84 17.60 38.04 -1.55
C ASP A 84 18.33 39.27 -2.12
N GLY A 85 17.77 39.85 -3.17
CA GLY A 85 18.29 41.02 -3.90
C GLY A 85 18.98 40.70 -5.23
N ASP A 86 19.17 41.74 -6.03
CA ASP A 86 19.80 41.64 -7.35
C ASP A 86 21.29 41.27 -7.24
N LEU A 87 21.72 40.35 -8.11
CA LEU A 87 23.13 40.00 -8.23
C LEU A 87 23.91 41.18 -8.81
N LYS A 88 24.57 41.94 -7.93
CA LYS A 88 25.46 43.03 -8.33
C LYS A 88 26.74 42.46 -8.95
N PRO A 89 27.36 43.16 -9.92
CA PRO A 89 28.66 42.76 -10.43
C PRO A 89 29.69 42.71 -9.30
N ALA A 90 30.66 41.81 -9.41
CA ALA A 90 31.73 41.67 -8.43
C ALA A 90 32.54 42.97 -8.31
N ALA A 91 32.78 43.42 -7.07
CA ALA A 91 33.62 44.59 -6.85
C ALA A 91 35.06 44.30 -7.31
N TYR A 92 35.57 45.09 -8.27
CA TYR A 92 36.91 44.99 -8.86
C TYR A 92 37.19 43.70 -9.67
N GLY A 93 36.15 43.11 -10.26
CA GLY A 93 36.29 41.93 -11.14
C GLY A 93 36.78 40.70 -10.38
N SER A 94 37.72 39.96 -10.97
CA SER A 94 38.24 38.71 -10.38
C SER A 94 39.04 38.89 -9.08
N ARG A 95 39.57 40.10 -8.80
CA ARG A 95 40.58 40.36 -7.74
C ARG A 95 41.79 39.43 -7.80
N PHE A 96 42.08 38.88 -8.97
CA PHE A 96 43.23 37.99 -9.22
C PHE A 96 44.47 38.83 -9.57
N PHE A 97 45.66 38.35 -9.19
CA PHE A 97 46.93 39.11 -9.13
C PHE A 97 47.13 40.21 -10.17
N PHE A 98 46.82 39.95 -11.45
CA PHE A 98 46.98 40.90 -12.56
C PHE A 98 45.74 41.03 -13.45
N TRP A 99 44.61 40.42 -13.09
CA TRP A 99 43.36 40.54 -13.85
C TRP A 99 42.40 41.49 -13.14
N ASN A 100 42.27 42.68 -13.73
CA ASN A 100 41.43 43.78 -13.28
C ASN A 100 40.04 43.83 -13.95
N TRP A 101 39.66 42.76 -14.65
CA TRP A 101 38.39 42.57 -15.35
C TRP A 101 37.71 41.29 -14.85
#